data_AF-A0A0V0GJR6-F1
#
_entry.id   AF-A0A0V0GJR6-F1
#
_cell.length_a   1.000
_cell.length_b   1.000
_cell.length_c   1.000
_cell.angle_alpha   90.00
_cell.angle_beta   90.00
_cell.angle_gamma   90.00
#
_symmetry.space_group_name_H-M   'P 1'
#
loop_
_entity.id
_entity.type
_entity.pdbx_description
1 polymer ?
#
loop_
_entity_poly.entity_id
_entity_poly.type
_entity_poly.pdbx_seq_one_letter_code
_entity_poly.pdbx_strand_id
1 'polypeptide(L)'
;MFHSQHSSMRKCDFTSGKWVFDQSYPLYDSSCPYLSTAVTCTKNGRPDSDYEKWRWKPHGCEIPRFNALEFLGRMRKKRIMLVGDSIMRNQWESLVCLIQSVIPMARKTVTYVGPTMAFHAMDFETT
;
A
#
# COMPACT_ATOMS: atom_id res chain seq x y z
N MET A 1 13.30 -41.73 21.31
CA MET A 1 13.83 -41.15 20.05
C MET A 1 12.74 -40.25 19.49
N PHE A 2 12.71 -38.98 19.89
CA PHE A 2 11.79 -37.99 19.32
C PHE A 2 12.60 -37.15 18.35
N HIS A 3 12.33 -37.31 17.06
CA HIS A 3 12.93 -36.50 16.00
C HIS A 3 12.23 -35.15 16.03
N SER A 4 12.84 -34.17 16.69
CA SER A 4 12.43 -32.76 16.56
C SER A 4 12.72 -32.33 15.13
N GLN A 5 11.70 -32.35 14.25
CA GLN A 5 11.79 -31.66 12.97
C GLN A 5 11.81 -30.15 13.24
N HIS A 6 13.01 -29.62 13.41
CA HIS A 6 13.26 -28.20 13.29
C HIS A 6 13.16 -27.87 11.80
N SER A 7 11.94 -27.72 11.25
CA SER A 7 11.80 -27.18 9.91
C SER A 7 12.42 -25.80 9.94
N SER A 8 13.57 -25.61 9.30
CA SER A 8 14.07 -24.28 9.03
C SER A 8 12.97 -23.59 8.23
N MET A 9 12.19 -22.69 8.84
CA MET A 9 11.39 -21.76 8.05
C MET A 9 12.41 -21.01 7.20
N ARG A 10 12.57 -21.39 5.94
CA ARG A 10 13.33 -20.59 4.99
C ARG A 10 12.62 -19.24 5.00
N LYS A 11 13.27 -18.22 5.60
CA LYS A 11 12.80 -16.84 5.53
C LYS A 11 12.48 -16.56 4.06
N CYS A 12 11.25 -16.14 3.78
CA CYS A 12 10.90 -15.82 2.42
C CYS A 12 11.73 -14.62 1.96
N ASP A 13 12.48 -14.79 0.88
CA ASP A 13 13.18 -13.69 0.23
C ASP A 13 12.19 -12.92 -0.65
N PHE A 14 11.76 -11.76 -0.17
CA PHE A 14 10.85 -10.88 -0.91
C PHE A 14 11.52 -10.13 -2.07
N THR A 15 12.85 -10.13 -2.14
CA THR A 15 13.61 -9.45 -3.19
C THR A 15 13.75 -10.30 -4.46
N SER A 16 13.53 -11.61 -4.35
CA SER A 16 13.64 -12.58 -5.44
C SER A 16 12.29 -13.19 -5.82
N GLY A 17 11.89 -13.00 -7.07
CA GLY A 17 10.57 -13.38 -7.54
C GLY A 17 10.32 -12.99 -8.99
N LYS A 18 9.05 -12.95 -9.36
CA LYS A 18 8.61 -12.54 -10.70
C LYS A 18 7.31 -11.76 -10.65
N TRP A 19 7.10 -10.93 -11.66
CA TRP A 19 5.80 -10.32 -11.92
C TRP A 19 4.86 -11.38 -12.52
N VAL A 20 3.64 -11.45 -11.99
CA VAL A 20 2.57 -12.31 -12.51
C VAL A 20 1.32 -11.47 -12.76
N PHE A 21 0.63 -11.75 -13.86
CA PHE A 21 -0.63 -11.09 -14.19
C PHE A 21 -1.74 -11.62 -13.26
N ASP A 22 -2.54 -10.72 -12.71
CA ASP A 22 -3.59 -11.00 -11.75
C ASP A 22 -4.81 -10.09 -12.03
N GLN A 23 -5.91 -10.70 -12.45
CA GLN A 23 -7.14 -9.98 -12.79
C GLN A 23 -7.78 -9.27 -11.59
N SER A 24 -7.44 -9.68 -10.36
CA SER A 24 -7.97 -9.08 -9.13
C SER A 24 -7.29 -7.77 -8.72
N TYR A 25 -6.22 -7.38 -9.42
CA TYR A 25 -5.55 -6.08 -9.24
C TYR A 25 -6.24 -4.99 -10.09
N PRO A 26 -6.08 -3.69 -9.79
CA PRO A 26 -5.26 -3.11 -8.70
C PRO A 26 -5.87 -3.28 -7.31
N LEU A 27 -5.10 -2.91 -6.28
CA LEU A 27 -5.53 -2.96 -4.87
C LEU A 27 -6.40 -1.76 -4.46
N TYR A 28 -6.41 -0.70 -5.26
CA TYR A 28 -7.26 0.48 -5.07
C TYR A 28 -7.67 1.05 -6.43
N ASP A 29 -8.75 1.82 -6.42
CA ASP A 29 -9.29 2.47 -7.61
C ASP A 29 -8.49 3.73 -8.00
N SER A 30 -8.27 3.96 -9.29
CA SER A 30 -7.57 5.14 -9.83
C SER A 30 -8.30 6.46 -9.60
N SER A 31 -9.57 6.42 -9.16
CA SER A 31 -10.36 7.55 -8.71
C SER A 31 -10.00 8.05 -7.30
N CYS A 32 -9.07 7.41 -6.58
CA CYS A 32 -8.62 7.84 -5.26
C CYS A 32 -8.33 9.36 -5.22
N PRO A 33 -8.98 10.14 -4.33
CA PRO A 33 -8.92 11.60 -4.36
C PRO A 33 -7.60 12.17 -3.82
N TYR A 34 -6.74 11.33 -3.26
CA TYR A 34 -5.45 11.72 -2.68
C TYR A 34 -4.27 11.57 -3.64
N LEU A 35 -4.51 11.03 -4.85
CA LEU A 35 -3.51 11.00 -5.91
C LEU A 35 -3.35 12.40 -6.50
N SER A 36 -2.10 12.85 -6.58
CA SER A 36 -1.77 14.08 -7.31
C SER A 36 -1.93 13.89 -8.82
N THR A 37 -2.17 14.99 -9.54
CA THR A 37 -2.31 14.96 -11.00
C THR A 37 -1.09 14.34 -11.69
N ALA A 38 0.10 14.43 -11.09
CA ALA A 38 1.32 13.85 -11.65
C ALA A 38 1.28 12.31 -11.78
N VAL A 39 0.46 11.62 -10.97
CA VAL A 39 0.40 10.15 -10.92
C VAL A 39 -0.95 9.57 -11.36
N THR A 40 -1.91 10.41 -11.77
CA THR A 40 -3.22 9.96 -12.27
C THR A 40 -3.18 9.63 -13.78
N CYS A 41 -2.41 8.61 -14.17
CA CYS A 41 -2.14 8.24 -15.56
C CYS A 41 -3.39 8.14 -16.45
N THR A 42 -4.44 7.43 -16.00
CA THR A 42 -5.69 7.27 -16.75
C THR A 42 -6.40 8.61 -16.95
N LYS A 43 -6.47 9.46 -15.91
CA LYS A 43 -7.03 10.82 -16.02
C LYS A 43 -6.19 11.71 -16.93
N ASN A 44 -4.89 11.43 -17.03
CA ASN A 44 -3.95 12.12 -17.91
C ASN A 44 -3.94 11.56 -19.35
N GLY A 45 -4.89 10.68 -19.70
CA GLY A 45 -5.09 10.22 -21.08
C GLY A 45 -4.35 8.93 -21.45
N ARG A 46 -3.77 8.20 -20.48
CA ARG A 46 -3.22 6.87 -20.78
C ARG A 46 -4.35 5.91 -21.19
N PRO A 47 -4.28 5.29 -22.39
CA PRO A 47 -5.39 4.50 -22.94
C PRO A 47 -5.42 3.05 -22.46
N ASP A 48 -4.27 2.48 -22.06
CA ASP A 48 -4.13 1.10 -21.59
C ASP A 48 -4.17 1.00 -20.06
N SER A 49 -4.68 -0.10 -19.52
CA SER A 49 -4.79 -0.36 -18.07
C SER A 49 -4.09 -1.63 -17.59
N ASP A 50 -3.53 -2.44 -18.49
CA ASP A 50 -2.94 -3.75 -18.14
C ASP A 50 -1.72 -3.64 -17.22
N TYR A 51 -1.06 -2.47 -17.20
CA TYR A 51 0.02 -2.19 -16.27
C TYR A 51 -0.41 -2.26 -14.80
N GLU A 52 -1.70 -2.05 -14.50
CA GLU A 52 -2.26 -2.11 -13.14
C GLU A 52 -2.53 -3.54 -12.68
N LYS A 53 -2.47 -4.52 -13.60
CA LYS A 53 -2.86 -5.92 -13.37
C LYS A 53 -1.69 -6.83 -12.97
N TRP A 54 -0.54 -6.26 -12.62
CA TRP A 54 0.65 -7.03 -12.25
C TRP A 54 0.86 -7.05 -10.74
N ARG A 55 1.12 -8.25 -10.20
CA ARG A 55 1.56 -8.42 -8.81
C ARG A 55 2.95 -9.06 -8.73
N TRP A 56 3.71 -8.66 -7.72
CA TRP A 56 4.98 -9.31 -7.39
C TRP A 56 4.73 -10.64 -6.67
N LYS A 57 5.34 -11.72 -7.12
CA LYS A 57 5.27 -13.06 -6.50
C LYS A 57 6.68 -13.57 -6.17
N PRO A 58 7.07 -13.62 -4.87
CA PRO A 58 8.30 -14.26 -4.44
C PRO A 58 8.35 -15.74 -4.84
N HIS A 59 9.55 -16.30 -5.04
CA HIS A 59 9.68 -17.71 -5.44
C HIS A 59 9.33 -18.70 -4.33
N GLY A 60 9.63 -18.36 -3.07
CA GLY A 60 9.52 -19.26 -1.93
C GLY A 60 8.28 -19.08 -1.05
N CYS A 61 7.42 -18.11 -1.34
CA CYS A 61 6.20 -17.86 -0.58
C CYS A 61 5.17 -17.03 -1.36
N GLU A 62 3.98 -16.85 -0.78
CA GLU A 62 2.99 -15.89 -1.25
C GLU A 62 2.96 -14.66 -0.34
N ILE A 63 2.77 -13.48 -0.95
CA ILE A 63 2.45 -12.26 -0.23
C ILE A 63 0.93 -12.26 0.00
N PRO A 64 0.45 -12.21 1.26
CA PRO A 64 -0.99 -12.15 1.52
C PRO A 64 -1.60 -10.89 0.92
N ARG A 65 -2.86 -10.99 0.45
CA ARG A 65 -3.57 -9.84 -0.09
C ARG A 65 -3.68 -8.75 0.99
N PHE A 66 -3.42 -7.50 0.61
CA PHE A 66 -3.46 -6.38 1.54
C PHE A 66 -4.85 -6.20 2.15
N ASN A 67 -4.91 -6.09 3.48
CA ASN A 67 -6.12 -5.78 4.24
C ASN A 67 -5.93 -4.45 4.97
N ALA A 68 -6.64 -3.42 4.49
CA ALA A 68 -6.53 -2.06 5.01
C ALA A 68 -6.94 -1.95 6.50
N LEU A 69 -7.99 -2.67 6.92
CA LEU A 69 -8.45 -2.64 8.31
C LEU A 69 -7.45 -3.32 9.25
N GLU A 70 -6.86 -4.44 8.82
CA GLU A 70 -5.82 -5.11 9.59
C GLU A 70 -4.57 -4.23 9.73
N PHE A 71 -4.14 -3.61 8.62
CA PHE A 71 -3.03 -2.67 8.62
C PHE A 71 -3.29 -1.51 9.57
N LEU A 72 -4.41 -0.81 9.42
CA LEU A 72 -4.80 0.31 10.28
C LEU A 72 -4.94 -0.11 11.74
N GLY A 73 -5.46 -1.31 12.01
CA GLY A 73 -5.54 -1.89 13.36
C GLY A 73 -4.16 -2.05 14.00
N ARG A 74 -3.15 -2.52 13.25
CA ARG A 74 -1.76 -2.63 13.71
C ARG A 74 -1.07 -1.29 13.90
N MET A 75 -1.49 -0.28 13.13
CA MET A 75 -0.97 1.08 13.15
C MET A 75 -1.72 2.03 14.09
N ARG A 76 -2.73 1.52 14.81
CA ARG A 76 -3.50 2.31 15.77
C ARG A 76 -2.58 3.01 16.78
N LYS A 77 -2.81 4.31 17.00
CA LYS A 77 -2.01 5.17 17.89
C LYS A 77 -0.53 5.26 17.53
N LYS A 78 -0.17 4.96 16.28
CA LYS A 78 1.20 5.08 15.74
C LYS A 78 1.22 6.08 14.60
N ARG A 79 2.43 6.50 14.24
CA ARG A 79 2.70 7.41 13.13
C ARG A 79 3.64 6.73 12.15
N ILE A 80 3.31 6.80 10.86
CA ILE A 80 4.16 6.32 9.78
C ILE A 80 4.66 7.54 9.03
N MET A 81 5.98 7.67 8.88
CA MET A 81 6.59 8.77 8.16
C MET A 81 7.48 8.24 7.05
N LEU A 82 7.19 8.69 5.82
CA LEU A 82 7.93 8.37 4.62
C LEU A 82 8.81 9.59 4.30
N VAL A 83 10.12 9.47 4.50
CA VAL A 83 11.09 10.58 4.34
C VAL A 83 12.01 10.28 3.18
N GLY A 84 12.08 11.20 2.21
CA GLY A 84 12.88 11.02 1.01
C GLY A 84 12.53 12.06 -0.06
N ASP A 85 12.78 11.70 -1.31
CA ASP A 85 12.51 12.52 -2.48
C ASP A 85 11.08 12.34 -3.01
N SER A 86 10.86 12.71 -4.28
CA SER A 86 9.58 12.56 -4.96
C SER A 86 9.11 11.11 -5.07
N ILE A 87 10.01 10.12 -5.09
CA ILE A 87 9.63 8.70 -5.11
C ILE A 87 8.96 8.33 -3.79
N MET A 88 9.49 8.84 -2.68
CA MET A 88 8.93 8.61 -1.35
C MET A 88 7.53 9.25 -1.21
N ARG A 89 7.32 10.42 -1.84
CA ARG A 89 5.99 11.02 -1.97
C ARG A 89 5.03 10.13 -2.77
N ASN A 90 5.46 9.54 -3.88
CA ASN A 90 4.63 8.61 -4.66
C ASN A 90 4.23 7.37 -3.83
N GLN A 91 5.15 6.84 -3.03
CA GLN A 91 4.86 5.73 -2.11
C GLN A 91 3.85 6.13 -1.02
N TRP A 92 3.93 7.35 -0.51
CA TRP A 92 2.96 7.88 0.45
C TRP A 92 1.56 8.01 -0.17
N GLU A 93 1.44 8.56 -1.38
CA GLU A 93 0.15 8.67 -2.10
C GLU A 93 -0.48 7.29 -2.34
N SER A 94 0.33 6.30 -2.73
CA SER A 94 -0.10 4.90 -2.89
C SER A 94 -0.58 4.29 -1.57
N LEU A 95 0.16 4.46 -0.48
CA LEU A 95 -0.23 3.96 0.84
C LEU A 95 -1.55 4.57 1.31
N VAL A 96 -1.74 5.88 1.14
CA VAL A 96 -3.00 6.56 1.47
C VAL A 96 -4.16 5.95 0.68
N CYS A 97 -4.00 5.71 -0.63
CA CYS A 97 -5.04 5.12 -1.45
C CYS A 97 -5.36 3.66 -1.11
N LEU A 98 -4.38 2.90 -0.62
CA LEU A 98 -4.59 1.55 -0.08
C LEU A 98 -5.48 1.53 1.16
N ILE A 99 -5.40 2.56 2.03
CA ILE A 99 -6.08 2.56 3.33
C ILE A 99 -7.34 3.43 3.38
N GLN A 100 -7.45 4.45 2.53
CA GLN A 100 -8.50 5.46 2.68
C GLN A 100 -9.92 4.93 2.48
N SER A 101 -10.10 3.89 1.65
CA SER A 101 -11.43 3.40 1.24
C SER A 101 -12.23 2.81 2.39
N VAL A 102 -11.55 2.31 3.43
CA VAL A 102 -12.18 1.74 4.63
C VAL A 102 -12.42 2.77 5.74
N ILE A 103 -12.05 4.03 5.53
CA ILE A 103 -12.23 5.12 6.50
C ILE A 103 -13.33 6.07 5.99
N PRO A 104 -14.39 6.35 6.78
CA PRO A 104 -15.43 7.31 6.41
C PRO A 104 -14.86 8.69 6.10
N MET A 105 -15.47 9.41 5.14
CA MET A 105 -15.01 10.75 4.72
C MET A 105 -14.90 11.74 5.88
N ALA A 106 -15.87 11.73 6.81
CA ALA A 106 -15.85 12.60 7.99
C ALA A 106 -14.76 12.24 9.01
N ARG A 107 -14.09 11.10 8.85
CA ARG A 107 -13.10 10.54 9.79
C ARG A 107 -11.70 10.46 9.19
N LYS A 108 -11.48 11.16 8.07
CA LYS A 108 -10.15 11.30 7.46
C LYS A 108 -9.92 12.71 6.93
N THR A 109 -8.67 13.15 6.94
CA THR A 109 -8.28 14.44 6.37
C THR A 109 -6.80 14.42 5.98
N VAL A 110 -6.39 15.34 5.11
CA VAL A 110 -4.99 15.58 4.78
C VAL A 110 -4.62 16.99 5.19
N THR A 111 -3.46 17.14 5.83
CA THR A 111 -2.90 18.43 6.22
C THR A 111 -1.54 18.63 5.57
N TYR A 112 -1.25 19.87 5.19
CA TYR A 112 0.01 20.29 4.59
C TYR A 112 0.67 21.33 5.51
N VAL A 113 1.89 21.06 5.95
CA VAL A 113 2.68 21.97 6.81
C VAL A 113 4.09 22.07 6.22
N GLY A 114 4.30 23.10 5.41
CA GLY A 114 5.54 23.28 4.66
C GLY A 114 5.82 22.08 3.75
N PRO A 115 6.98 21.40 3.87
CA PRO A 115 7.28 20.21 3.09
C PRO A 115 6.56 18.94 3.60
N THR A 116 5.90 19.01 4.76
CA THR A 116 5.26 17.84 5.39
C THR A 116 3.83 17.68 4.90
N MET A 117 3.48 16.48 4.48
CA MET A 117 2.10 16.05 4.20
C MET A 117 1.71 14.97 5.20
N ALA A 118 0.51 15.04 5.78
CA ALA A 118 0.02 14.04 6.72
C ALA A 118 -1.42 13.67 6.41
N PHE A 119 -1.70 12.38 6.31
CA PHE A 119 -3.04 11.82 6.19
C PHE A 119 -3.48 11.31 7.56
N HIS A 120 -4.62 11.78 8.06
CA HIS A 120 -5.12 11.45 9.39
C HIS A 120 -6.24 10.43 9.27
N ALA A 121 -6.08 9.27 9.90
CA ALA A 121 -7.13 8.26 10.05
C ALA A 121 -7.69 8.33 11.49
N MET A 122 -8.75 9.12 11.69
CA MET A 122 -9.18 9.52 13.05
C MET A 122 -9.65 8.35 13.91
N ASP A 123 -10.36 7.37 13.31
CA ASP A 123 -10.85 6.17 14.03
C ASP A 123 -9.73 5.26 14.55
N PHE A 124 -8.53 5.40 13.98
CA PHE A 124 -7.35 4.64 14.32
C PHE A 124 -6.31 5.45 15.08
N GLU A 125 -6.52 6.78 15.23
CA GLU A 125 -5.53 7.68 15.83
C GLU A 125 -4.15 7.52 15.14
N THR A 126 -4.16 7.36 13.82
CA THR A 126 -2.96 7.09 13.00
C THR A 126 -2.73 8.24 12.03
N THR A 127 -1.44 8.57 11.83
CA THR A 127 -0.96 9.49 10.79
C THR A 127 0.13 8.86 9.95
#